data_AF-A0A1T4K0Q9-F1
#
_entry.id   AF-A0A1T4K0Q9-F1
#
_cell.length_a   1.000
_cell.length_b   1.000
_cell.length_c   1.000
_cell.angle_alpha   90.00
_cell.angle_beta   90.00
_cell.angle_gamma   90.00
#
_symmetry.space_group_name_H-M   'P 1'
#
loop_
_entity.id
_entity.type
_entity.pdbx_description
1 polymer ?
#
loop_
_entity_poly.entity_id
_entity_poly.type
_entity_poly.pdbx_seq_one_letter_code
_entity_poly.pdbx_strand_id
1 'polypeptide(L)'
;MGQIVSHTSEELKAMRARGESKSDWTRVKRNYDAGIEPAADEDSPDMSAALREHVATLKRGRVLGSGTKVQKTVRFDIAVFEAFKATGKGWQTRMNEALKTYLKEHPLNHV
;
A
#
# COMPACT_ATOMS: atom_id res chain seq x y z
N MET A 1 -12.76 -4.07 19.74
CA MET A 1 -12.49 -4.12 18.29
C MET A 1 -11.40 -3.09 17.98
N GLY A 2 -10.17 -3.54 17.70
CA GLY A 2 -9.03 -2.64 17.49
C GLY A 2 -9.09 -1.97 16.11
N GLN A 3 -9.06 -0.64 16.07
CA GLN A 3 -9.00 0.14 14.83
C GLN A 3 -7.64 -0.16 14.14
N ILE A 4 -7.67 -0.79 12.97
CA ILE A 4 -6.46 -0.95 12.15
C ILE A 4 -6.27 0.39 11.41
N VAL A 5 -5.32 1.19 11.89
CA VAL A 5 -4.93 2.47 11.25
C VAL A 5 -3.77 2.20 10.31
N SER A 6 -3.92 2.55 9.04
CA SER A 6 -2.86 2.45 8.03
C SER A 6 -1.95 3.69 8.12
N HIS A 7 -0.68 3.49 8.47
CA HIS A 7 0.34 4.53 8.43
C HIS A 7 1.26 4.35 7.21
N THR A 8 1.63 5.43 6.57
CA THR A 8 2.66 5.40 5.51
C THR A 8 4.05 5.16 6.12
N SER A 9 5.00 4.67 5.30
CA SER A 9 6.37 4.40 5.76
C SER A 9 7.09 5.64 6.28
N GLU A 10 6.73 6.83 5.78
CA GLU A 10 7.30 8.09 6.20
C GLU A 10 6.71 8.55 7.54
N GLU A 11 5.40 8.39 7.73
CA GLU A 11 4.73 8.61 9.02
C GLU A 11 5.28 7.68 10.10
N LEU A 12 5.49 6.39 9.80
CA LEU A 12 6.10 5.44 10.75
C LEU A 12 7.52 5.86 11.16
N LYS A 13 8.31 6.40 10.23
CA LYS A 13 9.66 6.90 10.51
C LYS A 13 9.62 8.16 11.38
N ALA A 14 8.71 9.08 11.08
CA ALA A 14 8.51 10.31 11.85
C ALA A 14 7.97 10.03 13.27
N MET A 15 7.02 9.09 13.42
CA MET A 15 6.53 8.64 14.73
C MET A 15 7.63 7.99 15.57
N ARG A 16 8.53 7.22 14.96
CA ARG A 16 9.72 6.68 15.64
C ARG A 16 10.67 7.78 16.09
N ALA A 17 10.88 8.81 15.27
CA ALA A 17 11.71 9.96 15.63
C ALA A 17 11.10 10.81 16.77
N ARG A 18 9.77 10.87 16.86
CA ARG A 18 9.03 11.58 17.92
C ARG A 18 8.82 10.75 19.20
N GLY A 19 9.22 9.48 19.24
CA GLY A 19 9.00 8.60 20.40
C GLY A 19 7.57 8.07 20.55
N GLU A 20 6.70 8.29 19.56
CA GLU A 20 5.29 7.82 19.52
C GLU A 20 5.16 6.38 18.99
N SER A 21 6.29 5.70 18.79
CA SER A 21 6.29 4.30 18.39
C SER A 21 5.74 3.46 19.56
N LYS A 22 4.69 2.67 19.30
CA LYS A 22 4.13 1.70 20.26
C LYS A 22 5.11 0.58 20.66
N SER A 23 6.33 0.58 20.12
CA SER A 23 7.38 -0.40 20.40
C SER A 23 8.46 0.22 21.28
N ASP A 24 8.70 -0.39 22.45
CA ASP A 24 9.79 0.01 23.35
C ASP A 24 11.15 -0.47 22.82
N TRP A 25 11.71 0.30 21.89
CA TRP A 25 13.02 0.04 21.29
C TRP A 25 14.18 0.24 22.26
N THR A 26 14.00 1.06 23.29
CA THR A 26 15.02 1.31 24.32
C THR A 26 15.27 0.05 25.14
N ARG A 27 14.21 -0.68 25.53
CA ARG A 27 14.31 -1.98 26.17
C ARG A 27 14.97 -3.03 25.28
N VAL A 28 14.59 -3.08 24.00
CA VAL A 28 15.18 -4.02 23.03
C VAL A 28 16.68 -3.77 22.86
N LYS A 29 17.08 -2.49 22.72
CA LYS A 29 18.50 -2.10 22.62
C LYS A 29 19.28 -2.45 23.89
N ARG A 30 18.70 -2.22 25.08
CA ARG A 30 19.31 -2.59 26.36
C ARG A 30 19.55 -4.11 26.48
N ASN A 31 18.61 -4.92 26.02
CA ASN A 31 18.79 -6.38 26.00
C ASN A 31 19.93 -6.79 25.05
N TYR A 32 20.02 -6.16 23.88
CA TYR A 32 21.10 -6.40 22.93
C TYR A 32 22.48 -5.98 23.49
N ASP A 33 22.58 -4.76 24.05
CA ASP A 33 23.83 -4.25 24.63
C ASP A 33 24.27 -5.07 25.88
N ALA A 34 23.33 -5.69 26.57
CA ALA A 34 23.58 -6.60 27.69
C ALA A 34 23.85 -8.06 27.26
N GLY A 35 23.87 -8.35 25.95
CA GLY A 35 24.09 -9.71 25.43
C GLY A 35 22.98 -10.71 25.80
N ILE A 36 21.78 -10.23 26.12
CA ILE A 36 20.63 -11.07 26.45
C ILE A 36 20.02 -11.53 25.13
N GLU A 37 20.55 -12.63 24.61
CA GLU A 37 19.94 -13.33 23.49
C GLU A 37 18.78 -14.22 23.98
N PRO A 38 17.68 -14.34 23.20
CA PRO A 38 16.70 -15.38 23.47
C PRO A 38 17.40 -16.75 23.41
N ALA A 39 17.05 -17.65 24.33
CA ALA A 39 17.58 -19.00 24.31
C ALA A 39 17.31 -19.65 22.95
N ALA A 40 18.30 -20.37 22.42
CA ALA A 40 18.11 -21.16 21.21
C ALA A 40 17.01 -22.20 21.49
N ASP A 41 15.90 -22.07 20.77
CA ASP A 41 14.74 -22.95 20.88
C ASP A 41 14.74 -23.89 19.67
N GLU A 42 14.70 -25.19 19.90
CA GLU A 42 14.71 -26.23 18.85
C GLU A 42 13.46 -26.11 17.96
N ASP A 43 12.34 -25.65 18.51
CA ASP A 43 11.10 -25.41 17.78
C ASP A 43 11.10 -24.07 17.01
N SER A 44 12.11 -23.21 17.21
CA SER A 44 12.24 -21.91 16.55
C SER A 44 13.68 -21.67 16.05
N PRO A 45 14.15 -22.42 15.04
CA PRO A 45 15.46 -22.22 14.45
C PRO A 45 15.62 -20.82 13.82
N ASP A 46 16.85 -20.29 13.80
CA ASP A 46 17.14 -19.00 13.18
C ASP A 46 17.00 -19.08 11.64
N MET A 47 15.82 -18.72 11.17
CA MET A 47 15.49 -18.66 9.74
C MET A 47 15.81 -17.29 9.12
N SER A 48 16.51 -16.39 9.82
CA SER A 48 16.77 -15.03 9.34
C SER A 48 17.52 -15.01 8.02
N ALA A 49 18.46 -15.93 7.81
CA ALA A 49 19.22 -16.03 6.57
C ALA A 49 18.35 -16.53 5.40
N ALA A 50 17.61 -17.63 5.62
CA ALA A 50 16.71 -18.21 4.63
C ALA A 50 15.58 -17.23 4.25
N LEU A 51 15.07 -16.46 5.22
CA LEU A 51 14.07 -15.42 4.97
C LEU A 51 14.63 -14.28 4.12
N ARG A 52 15.86 -13.81 4.40
CA ARG A 52 16.49 -12.76 3.59
C ARG A 52 16.71 -13.20 2.14
N GLU A 53 17.16 -14.44 1.95
CA GLU A 53 17.32 -15.04 0.62
C GLU A 53 15.96 -15.15 -0.09
N HIS A 54 14.95 -15.70 0.58
CA HIS A 54 13.60 -15.79 0.03
C HIS A 54 13.04 -14.41 -0.35
N VAL A 55 13.15 -13.40 0.52
CA VAL A 55 12.70 -12.03 0.24
C VAL A 55 13.46 -11.40 -0.94
N ALA A 56 14.75 -11.69 -1.11
CA ALA A 56 15.51 -11.23 -2.27
C ALA A 56 15.03 -11.88 -3.59
N THR A 57 14.54 -13.12 -3.53
CA THR A 57 13.97 -13.82 -4.70
C THR A 57 12.54 -13.38 -5.03
N LEU A 58 11.81 -12.83 -4.06
CA LEU A 58 10.49 -12.26 -4.31
C LEU A 58 10.66 -11.05 -5.22
N LYS A 59 10.24 -11.18 -6.48
CA LYS A 59 9.98 -10.02 -7.35
C LYS A 59 8.98 -9.14 -6.61
N ARG A 60 9.47 -8.04 -6.03
CA ARG A 60 8.69 -7.03 -5.33
C ARG A 60 7.39 -6.80 -6.11
N GLY A 61 6.28 -7.31 -5.57
CA GLY A 61 4.98 -7.14 -6.18
C GLY A 61 4.74 -5.65 -6.44
N ARG A 62 3.97 -5.36 -7.51
CA ARG A 62 3.57 -4.01 -7.92
C ARG A 62 3.40 -3.12 -6.69
N VAL A 63 4.17 -2.02 -6.63
CA VAL A 63 4.09 -1.02 -5.57
C VAL A 63 2.61 -0.73 -5.31
N LEU A 64 2.18 -0.99 -4.07
CA LEU A 64 0.78 -0.81 -3.66
C LEU A 64 0.42 0.66 -3.90
N GLY A 65 -0.41 0.91 -4.92
CA GLY A 65 -0.73 2.26 -5.37
C GLY A 65 0.38 2.92 -6.19
N SER A 66 0.33 2.84 -7.52
CA SER A 66 1.15 3.69 -8.39
C SER A 66 0.72 5.17 -8.37
N GLY A 67 -0.04 5.62 -7.35
CA GLY A 67 -0.43 7.01 -7.09
C GLY A 67 -1.32 7.70 -8.13
N THR A 68 -1.45 7.18 -9.35
CA THR A 68 -2.09 7.93 -10.45
C THR A 68 -3.60 7.74 -10.53
N LYS A 69 -4.15 6.70 -9.91
CA LYS A 69 -5.59 6.37 -9.99
C LYS A 69 -6.20 6.43 -8.60
N VAL A 70 -7.21 7.29 -8.46
CA VAL A 70 -7.99 7.41 -7.22
C VAL A 70 -9.31 6.71 -7.42
N GLN A 71 -9.62 5.73 -6.56
CA GLN A 71 -10.94 5.10 -6.54
C GLN A 71 -11.94 6.08 -5.90
N LYS A 72 -12.96 6.46 -6.65
CA LYS A 72 -14.08 7.30 -6.20
C LYS A 72 -15.41 6.64 -6.58
N THR A 73 -16.40 6.78 -5.71
CA THR A 73 -17.77 6.31 -5.98
C THR A 73 -18.54 7.44 -6.66
N VAL A 74 -18.89 7.26 -7.93
CA VAL A 74 -19.65 8.21 -8.75
C VAL A 74 -20.84 7.46 -9.36
N ARG A 75 -21.99 8.14 -9.49
CA ARG A 75 -23.17 7.60 -10.19
C ARG A 75 -23.11 8.02 -11.66
N PHE A 76 -23.28 7.06 -12.55
CA PHE A 76 -23.43 7.27 -13.99
C PHE A 76 -24.86 6.94 -14.42
N ASP A 77 -25.29 7.51 -15.54
CA ASP A 77 -26.52 7.09 -16.20
C ASP A 77 -26.45 5.60 -16.59
N ILE A 78 -27.56 4.87 -16.40
CA ILE A 78 -27.63 3.43 -16.64
C ILE A 78 -27.35 3.11 -18.11
N ALA A 79 -27.89 3.90 -19.05
CA ALA A 79 -27.71 3.66 -20.47
C ALA A 79 -26.24 3.82 -20.89
N VAL A 80 -25.55 4.83 -20.34
CA VAL A 80 -24.12 5.05 -20.58
C VAL A 80 -23.30 3.89 -20.00
N PHE A 81 -23.60 3.48 -18.78
CA PHE A 81 -22.90 2.40 -18.11
C PHE A 81 -23.03 1.07 -18.86
N GLU A 82 -24.25 0.69 -19.26
CA GLU A 82 -24.51 -0.54 -20.00
C GLU A 82 -23.91 -0.51 -21.40
N ALA A 83 -23.92 0.64 -22.11
CA ALA A 83 -23.26 0.79 -23.40
C ALA A 83 -21.75 0.50 -23.32
N PHE A 84 -21.06 1.03 -22.30
CA PHE A 84 -19.65 0.73 -22.11
C PHE A 84 -19.44 -0.73 -21.68
N LYS A 85 -20.24 -1.25 -20.75
CA LYS A 85 -20.12 -2.63 -20.27
C LYS A 85 -20.31 -3.66 -21.39
N ALA A 86 -21.21 -3.40 -22.34
CA ALA A 86 -21.42 -4.22 -23.53
C ALA A 86 -20.17 -4.35 -24.43
N THR A 87 -19.21 -3.41 -24.32
CA THR A 87 -17.93 -3.51 -25.05
C THR A 87 -17.03 -4.66 -24.56
N GLY A 88 -17.34 -5.26 -23.41
CA GLY A 88 -16.63 -6.43 -22.87
C GLY A 88 -15.39 -6.07 -22.04
N LYS A 89 -14.39 -6.97 -22.03
CA LYS A 89 -13.19 -6.85 -21.19
C LYS A 89 -12.48 -5.50 -21.41
N GLY A 90 -12.22 -4.77 -20.33
CA GLY A 90 -11.56 -3.46 -20.38
C GLY A 90 -12.50 -2.27 -20.59
N TRP A 91 -13.82 -2.46 -20.49
CA TRP A 91 -14.79 -1.36 -20.62
C TRP A 91 -14.53 -0.17 -19.68
N GLN A 92 -14.08 -0.41 -18.44
CA GLN A 92 -13.72 0.67 -17.52
C GLN A 92 -12.55 1.52 -18.02
N THR A 93 -11.55 0.88 -18.64
CA THR A 93 -10.42 1.59 -19.25
C THR A 93 -10.89 2.42 -20.43
N ARG A 94 -11.77 1.89 -21.29
CA ARG A 94 -12.37 2.65 -22.41
C ARG A 94 -13.18 3.85 -21.93
N MET A 95 -13.99 3.67 -20.89
CA MET A 95 -14.74 4.77 -20.27
C MET A 95 -13.80 5.85 -19.72
N ASN A 96 -12.70 5.45 -19.07
CA ASN A 96 -11.69 6.39 -18.58
C ASN A 96 -10.97 7.14 -19.71
N GLU A 97 -10.65 6.49 -20.83
CA GLU A 97 -10.07 7.18 -22.00
C GLU A 97 -11.08 8.14 -22.64
N ALA A 98 -12.36 7.79 -22.72
CA ALA A 98 -13.39 8.71 -23.20
C ALA A 98 -13.48 9.98 -22.34
N LEU A 99 -13.44 9.84 -21.01
CA LEU A 99 -13.41 10.99 -20.09
C LEU A 99 -12.15 11.85 -20.27
N LYS A 100 -10.98 11.23 -20.52
CA LYS A 100 -9.75 11.99 -20.82
C LYS A 100 -9.86 12.77 -22.12
N THR A 101 -10.42 12.16 -23.17
CA THR A 101 -10.63 12.83 -24.47
C THR A 101 -11.57 14.02 -24.29
N TYR A 102 -12.67 13.84 -23.56
CA TYR A 102 -13.61 14.93 -23.26
C TYR A 102 -12.91 16.10 -22.56
N LEU A 103 -12.07 15.84 -21.55
CA LEU A 103 -11.32 16.90 -20.85
C LEU A 103 -10.26 17.59 -21.73
N LYS A 104 -9.70 16.91 -22.73
CA LYS A 104 -8.78 17.51 -23.69
C LYS A 104 -9.50 18.46 -24.65
N GLU A 105 -10.68 18.07 -25.09
CA GLU A 105 -11.52 18.84 -26.01
C GLU A 105 -12.24 19.99 -25.30
N HIS A 106 -12.61 19.78 -24.03
CA HIS A 106 -13.36 20.71 -23.20
C HIS A 106 -12.57 20.98 -21.93
N PRO A 107 -11.55 21.86 -21.99
CA PRO A 107 -10.84 22.28 -20.78
C PRO A 107 -11.86 22.92 -19.83
N LEU A 108 -11.95 22.37 -18.62
CA LEU A 108 -12.81 22.92 -17.57
C LEU A 108 -12.19 24.23 -17.10
N ASN A 109 -12.55 25.32 -17.78
CA ASN A 109 -12.28 26.66 -17.29
C ASN A 109 -13.08 26.82 -16.01
N HIS A 110 -12.37 26.83 -14.89
CA HIS A 110 -12.96 27.17 -13.61
C HIS A 110 -13.22 28.69 -13.64
N VAL A 111 -14.49 29.06 -13.54
CA VAL A 111 -14.95 30.45 -13.37
C VAL A 111 -14.78 30.85 -11.91
#